data_AF-A0A505HRE8-F1
#
_entry.id   AF-A0A505HRE8-F1
#
_cell.length_a   1.000
_cell.length_b   1.000
_cell.length_c   1.000
_cell.angle_alpha   90.00
_cell.angle_beta   90.00
_cell.angle_gamma   90.00
#
_symmetry.space_group_name_H-M   'P 1'
#
loop_
_entity.id
_entity.type
_entity.pdbx_description
1 polymer ?
#
loop_
_entity_poly.entity_id
_entity_poly.type
_entity_poly.pdbx_seq_one_letter_code
_entity_poly.pdbx_strand_id
1 'polypeptide(L)'
;MSRRLENVEAEVQRLREQLSNMNELLLRQSTQQQQQIAVTSPASAHVMSDPGTMPTFLATDGMGGDHDAGVFQFPTPGMEAARPTRSRRSGFDIREEPILDFISRGMMTADQAMSCFRTFFQGCDRYIPVFDPDIDTFNSVRTRSSILLNAICTIGSRVEIRSGSQIPDLLHAELKRSINVVIQNKNLNCLESVQALLIVACYSAERSLILSFATRMALDLGLDEAFEELIQRLTMKETEGIHDMSGVVVDDEERALMRKSRTWFGLLVLDHIFHVDGGKPPGIRVTGNAHRCRILLRHRTSTVLDLRLFSQVELNIIRARVNDTLDAKETLQRSDITEFVHEAKVDLDLWFDDWLRIIENSPTATQERPFLLAALRVQKCWAELILHCKALRSMGVGNVAEMSPIEQTILLTAKSSARKHLRLISLEPDFYLAKLKYAMDFNGKKNTRNF
;
A
#
# COMPACT_ATOMS: atom_id res chain seq x y z
N MET A 1 -7.60 -40.15 30.46
CA MET A 1 -7.86 -38.71 30.24
C MET A 1 -6.93 -37.84 31.09
N SER A 2 -6.87 -38.06 32.42
CA SER A 2 -6.02 -37.33 33.41
C SER A 2 -4.64 -36.86 32.91
N ARG A 3 -3.76 -37.79 32.47
CA ARG A 3 -2.41 -37.46 31.94
C ARG A 3 -2.35 -36.43 30.82
N ARG A 4 -3.41 -36.22 30.01
CA ARG A 4 -3.43 -35.14 28.99
C ARG A 4 -3.87 -33.81 29.56
N LEU A 5 -4.61 -33.80 30.67
CA LEU A 5 -4.98 -32.58 31.40
C LEU A 5 -3.77 -32.08 32.19
N GLU A 6 -3.13 -32.96 32.98
CA GLU A 6 -1.91 -32.70 33.75
C GLU A 6 -0.79 -32.10 32.88
N ASN A 7 -0.57 -32.63 31.67
CA ASN A 7 0.44 -32.11 30.75
C ASN A 7 0.10 -30.72 30.21
N VAL A 8 -1.19 -30.41 30.00
CA VAL A 8 -1.65 -29.08 29.56
C VAL A 8 -1.58 -28.06 30.69
N GLU A 9 -1.91 -28.46 31.92
CA GLU A 9 -1.78 -27.62 33.11
C GLU A 9 -0.32 -27.28 33.40
N ALA A 10 0.60 -28.24 33.27
CA ALA A 10 2.04 -28.00 33.37
C ALA A 10 2.57 -27.04 32.29
N GLU A 11 2.13 -27.20 31.03
CA GLU A 11 2.51 -26.30 29.93
C GLU A 11 1.98 -24.88 30.15
N VAL A 12 0.73 -24.73 30.62
CA VAL A 12 0.11 -23.43 30.95
C VAL A 12 0.84 -22.74 32.11
N GLN A 13 1.23 -23.50 33.14
CA GLN A 13 1.98 -22.94 34.27
C GLN A 13 3.37 -22.45 33.84
N ARG A 14 4.09 -23.24 33.04
CA ARG A 14 5.38 -22.86 32.45
C ARG A 14 5.29 -21.60 31.59
N LEU A 15 4.25 -21.48 30.76
CA LEU A 15 4.04 -20.29 29.92
C LEU A 15 3.72 -19.04 30.75
N ARG A 16 3.02 -19.18 31.89
CA ARG A 16 2.77 -18.07 32.84
C ARG A 16 4.05 -17.57 33.50
N GLU A 17 4.92 -18.48 33.94
CA GLU A 17 6.24 -18.14 34.52
C GLU A 17 7.13 -17.43 33.49
N GLN A 18 7.16 -17.90 32.24
CA GLN A 18 7.88 -17.23 31.16
C GLN A 18 7.35 -15.82 30.87
N LEU A 19 6.02 -15.62 30.92
CA LEU A 19 5.41 -14.30 30.74
C LEU A 19 5.75 -13.35 31.89
N SER A 20 5.75 -13.84 33.13
CA SER A 20 6.14 -13.08 34.33
C SER A 20 7.59 -12.62 34.26
N ASN A 21 8.51 -13.52 33.94
CA ASN A 21 9.93 -13.21 33.79
C ASN A 21 10.20 -12.20 32.66
N MET A 22 9.44 -12.27 31.56
CA MET A 22 9.52 -11.31 30.46
C MET A 22 9.02 -9.91 30.88
N ASN A 23 7.95 -9.84 31.67
CA ASN A 23 7.44 -8.58 32.21
C ASN A 23 8.41 -7.93 33.20
N GLU A 24 9.08 -8.70 34.07
CA GLU A 24 10.14 -8.17 34.94
C GLU A 24 11.33 -7.61 34.13
N LEU A 25 11.71 -8.29 33.04
CA LEU A 25 12.78 -7.84 32.14
C LEU A 25 12.42 -6.53 31.44
N LEU A 26 11.17 -6.38 31.00
CA LEU A 26 10.64 -5.14 30.43
C LEU A 26 10.59 -4.00 31.46
N LEU A 27 10.17 -4.29 32.70
CA LEU A 27 10.14 -3.30 33.78
C LEU A 27 11.54 -2.82 34.18
N ARG A 28 12.54 -3.71 34.14
CA ARG A 28 13.96 -3.33 34.33
C ARG A 28 14.47 -2.47 33.17
N GLN A 29 14.10 -2.78 31.93
CA GLN A 29 14.47 -1.96 30.77
C GLN A 29 13.82 -0.57 30.81
N SER A 30 12.53 -0.44 31.14
CA SER A 30 11.88 0.87 31.26
C SER A 30 12.49 1.72 32.38
N THR A 31 12.88 1.09 33.49
CA THR A 31 13.55 1.77 34.61
C THR A 31 14.94 2.29 34.23
N GLN A 32 15.72 1.50 33.49
CA GLN A 32 17.01 1.95 32.94
C GLN A 32 16.86 3.08 31.92
N GLN A 33 15.83 3.02 31.08
CA GLN A 33 15.57 4.04 30.06
C GLN A 33 15.13 5.38 30.70
N GLN A 34 14.33 5.36 31.75
CA GLN A 34 13.98 6.56 32.53
C GLN A 34 15.21 7.16 33.24
N GLN A 35 16.13 6.34 33.76
CA GLN A 35 17.37 6.84 34.36
C GLN A 35 18.31 7.50 33.33
N GLN A 36 18.33 7.05 32.07
CA GLN A 36 19.10 7.74 31.01
C GLN A 36 18.49 9.10 30.60
N ILE A 37 17.16 9.23 30.63
CA ILE A 37 16.47 10.48 30.32
C ILE A 37 16.69 11.54 31.42
N ALA A 38 16.76 11.11 32.69
CA ALA A 38 16.99 12.02 33.83
C ALA A 38 18.40 12.67 33.84
N VAL A 39 19.37 12.14 33.10
CA VAL A 39 20.77 12.63 33.08
C VAL A 39 21.00 13.69 32.00
N THR A 40 20.04 13.93 31.09
CA THR A 40 20.27 14.72 29.85
C THR A 40 19.39 15.96 29.67
N SER A 41 18.75 16.49 30.73
CA SER A 41 18.03 17.78 30.66
C SER A 41 18.26 18.67 31.89
N PRO A 42 18.87 19.86 31.74
CA PRO A 42 18.80 20.92 32.74
C PRO A 42 17.44 21.65 32.66
N ALA A 43 16.91 22.03 33.82
CA ALA A 43 15.59 22.63 33.95
C ALA A 43 15.56 24.14 33.61
N SER A 44 14.40 24.62 33.17
CA SER A 44 13.78 25.86 33.67
C SER A 44 12.30 25.91 33.30
N ALA A 45 11.45 26.28 34.25
CA ALA A 45 10.01 26.41 34.07
C ALA A 45 9.61 27.89 34.20
N HIS A 46 8.51 28.30 33.55
CA HIS A 46 7.48 29.12 34.21
C HIS A 46 6.15 29.17 33.45
N VAL A 47 5.09 29.39 34.23
CA VAL A 47 3.64 29.32 33.91
C VAL A 47 3.07 30.67 34.40
N MET A 48 2.08 31.34 33.79
CA MET A 48 0.81 30.85 33.20
C MET A 48 0.19 31.84 32.17
N SER A 49 -0.90 31.43 31.52
CA SER A 49 -2.12 32.22 31.19
C SER A 49 -2.47 32.47 29.71
N ASP A 50 -3.74 32.17 29.40
CA ASP A 50 -4.55 32.40 28.18
C ASP A 50 -5.58 33.54 28.50
N PRO A 51 -6.52 33.99 27.63
CA PRO A 51 -6.73 33.79 26.18
C PRO A 51 -6.97 35.09 25.37
N GLY A 52 -7.09 35.01 24.02
CA GLY A 52 -7.59 36.16 23.23
C GLY A 52 -7.68 36.07 21.69
N THR A 53 -8.85 35.68 21.18
CA THR A 53 -9.58 36.28 20.02
C THR A 53 -8.94 36.38 18.62
N MET A 54 -9.63 35.77 17.63
CA MET A 54 -9.42 35.93 16.17
C MET A 54 -10.05 37.23 15.62
N PRO A 55 -9.47 37.88 14.58
CA PRO A 55 -10.16 38.91 13.80
C PRO A 55 -10.60 38.42 12.40
N THR A 56 -11.88 38.62 12.09
CA THR A 56 -12.47 38.51 10.74
C THR A 56 -12.16 39.77 9.94
N PHE A 57 -11.77 39.65 8.67
CA PHE A 57 -11.64 40.80 7.76
C PHE A 57 -12.93 41.05 6.97
N LEU A 58 -13.38 42.31 6.98
CA LEU A 58 -14.52 42.82 6.21
C LEU A 58 -14.08 43.31 4.83
N ALA A 59 -15.00 43.27 3.87
CA ALA A 59 -14.85 43.91 2.56
C ALA A 59 -15.46 45.33 2.56
N THR A 60 -14.88 46.25 1.79
CA THR A 60 -15.50 47.53 1.43
C THR A 60 -15.11 47.95 0.01
N ASP A 61 -16.11 48.29 -0.81
CA ASP A 61 -15.97 48.95 -2.10
C ASP A 61 -15.55 50.43 -1.98
N GLY A 62 -15.06 51.02 -3.08
CA GLY A 62 -14.85 52.47 -3.21
C GLY A 62 -14.45 52.88 -4.63
N MET A 63 -15.30 53.67 -5.30
CA MET A 63 -15.08 54.19 -6.67
C MET A 63 -14.22 55.47 -6.70
N GLY A 64 -13.58 55.74 -7.84
CA GLY A 64 -12.98 57.03 -8.20
C GLY A 64 -12.40 56.97 -9.62
N GLY A 65 -12.64 57.98 -10.47
CA GLY A 65 -12.36 57.91 -11.92
C GLY A 65 -11.56 59.07 -12.51
N ASP A 66 -11.78 59.26 -13.82
CA ASP A 66 -11.37 60.35 -14.72
C ASP A 66 -9.99 60.31 -15.45
N HIS A 67 -10.11 60.15 -16.77
CA HIS A 67 -9.51 60.90 -17.88
C HIS A 67 -8.01 61.29 -17.90
N ASP A 68 -7.30 60.81 -18.94
CA ASP A 68 -6.75 61.70 -19.99
C ASP A 68 -6.64 60.96 -21.36
N ALA A 69 -6.43 61.70 -22.46
CA ALA A 69 -6.63 61.23 -23.84
C ALA A 69 -5.46 61.50 -24.82
N GLY A 70 -5.37 60.65 -25.87
CA GLY A 70 -4.52 60.88 -27.07
C GLY A 70 -3.06 60.44 -26.91
N VAL A 71 -2.42 59.75 -27.87
CA VAL A 71 -2.25 60.11 -29.29
C VAL A 71 -2.18 58.85 -30.18
N PHE A 72 -2.74 58.93 -31.39
CA PHE A 72 -2.58 57.92 -32.45
C PHE A 72 -1.23 58.06 -33.17
N GLN A 73 -0.55 56.94 -33.46
CA GLN A 73 0.42 56.86 -34.56
C GLN A 73 0.62 55.43 -35.10
N PHE A 74 0.47 55.29 -36.42
CA PHE A 74 0.75 54.12 -37.27
C PHE A 74 0.99 54.64 -38.70
N PRO A 75 1.62 53.90 -39.63
CA PRO A 75 2.55 52.77 -39.47
C PRO A 75 3.83 52.90 -40.33
N THR A 76 4.81 52.01 -40.14
CA THR A 76 5.73 51.58 -41.23
C THR A 76 6.14 50.11 -41.03
N PRO A 77 6.24 49.29 -42.09
CA PRO A 77 6.44 47.84 -41.98
C PRO A 77 7.93 47.43 -41.99
N GLY A 78 8.27 46.38 -41.24
CA GLY A 78 9.62 45.79 -41.29
C GLY A 78 9.81 44.59 -40.36
N MET A 79 9.90 43.40 -40.95
CA MET A 79 10.37 42.12 -40.39
C MET A 79 9.72 41.63 -39.07
N GLU A 80 8.85 40.62 -39.22
CA GLU A 80 8.43 39.76 -38.12
C GLU A 80 9.60 38.94 -37.56
N ALA A 81 10.12 39.35 -36.41
CA ALA A 81 10.80 38.43 -35.49
C ALA A 81 9.76 37.95 -34.47
N ALA A 82 9.41 36.66 -34.52
CA ALA A 82 8.46 36.05 -33.59
C ALA A 82 8.95 36.25 -32.14
N ARG A 83 8.24 37.08 -31.37
CA ARG A 83 8.58 37.31 -29.96
C ARG A 83 8.29 36.03 -29.18
N PRO A 84 9.22 35.49 -28.38
CA PRO A 84 8.89 34.42 -27.46
C PRO A 84 7.82 34.94 -26.49
N THR A 85 6.75 34.17 -26.33
CA THR A 85 5.70 34.46 -25.37
C THR A 85 6.34 34.66 -23.99
N ARG A 86 6.13 35.84 -23.40
CA ARG A 86 6.57 36.13 -22.03
C ARG A 86 5.76 35.26 -21.07
N SER A 87 6.19 34.02 -20.88
CA SER A 87 5.82 33.23 -19.72
C SER A 87 6.07 34.11 -18.48
N ARG A 88 5.02 34.32 -17.68
CA ARG A 88 5.15 35.01 -16.39
C ARG A 88 6.08 34.16 -15.53
N ARG A 89 7.37 34.52 -15.51
CA ARG A 89 8.32 33.96 -14.55
C ARG A 89 7.75 34.23 -13.17
N SER A 90 7.31 33.14 -12.53
CA SER A 90 7.04 33.11 -11.10
C SER A 90 8.25 33.69 -10.36
N GLY A 91 8.00 34.51 -9.33
CA GLY A 91 9.05 34.93 -8.39
C GLY A 91 9.51 33.80 -7.46
N PHE A 92 8.90 32.62 -7.57
CA PHE A 92 9.18 31.41 -6.82
C PHE A 92 9.82 30.37 -7.73
N ASP A 93 10.89 29.75 -7.24
CA ASP A 93 11.63 28.67 -7.87
C ASP A 93 11.46 27.37 -7.05
N ILE A 94 11.45 26.22 -7.72
CA ILE A 94 11.35 24.89 -7.09
C ILE A 94 12.70 24.22 -7.25
N ARG A 95 13.23 23.60 -6.18
CA ARG A 95 14.54 22.94 -6.27
C ARG A 95 14.55 21.84 -7.35
N GLU A 96 15.34 22.07 -8.39
CA GLU A 96 15.62 21.10 -9.46
C GLU A 96 16.92 20.31 -9.20
N GLU A 97 17.23 20.02 -7.93
CA GLU A 97 18.37 19.15 -7.57
C GLU A 97 18.12 17.72 -8.11
N PRO A 98 18.98 17.16 -8.98
CA PRO A 98 18.78 15.84 -9.53
C PRO A 98 18.90 14.76 -8.45
N ILE A 99 17.94 13.85 -8.39
CA ILE A 99 18.00 12.71 -7.46
C ILE A 99 19.10 11.75 -7.91
N LEU A 100 20.18 11.69 -7.14
CA LEU A 100 21.28 10.75 -7.35
C LEU A 100 21.02 9.42 -6.62
N ASP A 101 21.39 8.31 -7.25
CA ASP A 101 21.32 7.00 -6.62
C ASP A 101 22.37 6.84 -5.50
N PHE A 102 22.12 5.97 -4.52
CA PHE A 102 22.99 5.79 -3.35
C PHE A 102 24.43 5.36 -3.67
N ILE A 103 24.67 4.68 -4.81
CA ILE A 103 26.01 4.32 -5.27
C ILE A 103 26.71 5.57 -5.81
N SER A 104 26.00 6.36 -6.63
CA SER A 104 26.48 7.63 -7.17
C SER A 104 26.71 8.70 -6.09
N ARG A 105 26.02 8.60 -4.94
CA ARG A 105 26.28 9.42 -3.73
C ARG A 105 27.33 8.84 -2.78
N GLY A 106 27.95 7.70 -3.11
CA GLY A 106 28.96 7.05 -2.27
C GLY A 106 28.44 6.47 -0.95
N MET A 107 27.13 6.31 -0.77
CA MET A 107 26.52 5.76 0.46
C MET A 107 26.56 4.23 0.51
N MET A 108 26.70 3.56 -0.63
CA MET A 108 26.86 2.11 -0.74
C MET A 108 27.67 1.73 -1.98
N THR A 109 28.28 0.54 -1.98
CA THR A 109 28.92 -0.02 -3.18
C THR A 109 27.88 -0.60 -4.14
N ALA A 110 28.27 -0.82 -5.40
CA ALA A 110 27.42 -1.48 -6.39
C ALA A 110 27.02 -2.91 -5.95
N ASP A 111 27.92 -3.65 -5.28
CA ASP A 111 27.64 -4.99 -4.75
C ASP A 111 26.64 -4.97 -3.60
N GLN A 112 26.73 -3.98 -2.70
CA GLN A 112 25.76 -3.77 -1.62
C GLN A 112 24.38 -3.45 -2.20
N ALA A 113 24.31 -2.56 -3.20
CA ALA A 113 23.07 -2.24 -3.90
C ALA A 113 22.47 -3.47 -4.60
N MET A 114 23.28 -4.26 -5.31
CA MET A 114 22.87 -5.50 -5.96
C MET A 114 22.37 -6.54 -4.95
N SER A 115 22.99 -6.65 -3.77
CA SER A 115 22.52 -7.51 -2.68
C SER A 115 21.13 -7.08 -2.21
N CYS A 116 20.97 -5.79 -1.87
CA CYS A 116 19.69 -5.23 -1.42
C CYS A 116 18.58 -5.42 -2.48
N PHE A 117 18.91 -5.19 -3.76
CA PHE A 117 18.01 -5.41 -4.89
C PHE A 117 17.54 -6.87 -4.97
N ARG A 118 18.48 -7.83 -4.90
CA ARG A 118 18.15 -9.26 -4.87
C ARG A 118 17.28 -9.62 -3.67
N THR A 119 17.59 -9.09 -2.47
CA THR A 119 16.77 -9.31 -1.28
C THR A 119 15.36 -8.75 -1.41
N PHE A 120 15.18 -7.60 -2.07
CA PHE A 120 13.84 -7.08 -2.38
C PHE A 120 13.03 -8.04 -3.25
N PHE A 121 13.58 -8.51 -4.38
CA PHE A 121 12.91 -9.44 -5.29
C PHE A 121 12.84 -10.91 -4.80
N GLN A 122 13.46 -11.24 -3.65
CA GLN A 122 13.28 -12.52 -2.96
C GLN A 122 11.98 -12.61 -2.12
N GLY A 123 11.26 -11.49 -1.92
CA GLY A 123 9.98 -11.52 -1.22
C GLY A 123 9.25 -10.20 -0.96
N CYS A 124 9.87 -9.02 -1.05
CA CYS A 124 9.18 -7.73 -0.93
C CYS A 124 8.27 -7.46 -2.14
N ASP A 125 8.75 -7.82 -3.33
CA ASP A 125 8.01 -7.86 -4.60
C ASP A 125 6.63 -8.54 -4.48
N ARG A 126 6.51 -9.62 -3.71
CA ARG A 126 5.24 -10.33 -3.47
C ARG A 126 4.25 -9.51 -2.66
N TYR A 127 4.70 -8.53 -1.87
CA TYR A 127 3.80 -7.58 -1.20
C TYR A 127 3.50 -6.35 -2.06
N ILE A 128 4.32 -6.08 -3.08
CA ILE A 128 4.18 -4.94 -4.00
C ILE A 128 4.30 -5.44 -5.46
N PRO A 129 3.31 -6.22 -5.94
CA PRO A 129 3.40 -6.95 -7.21
C PRO A 129 3.13 -6.05 -8.44
N VAL A 130 3.91 -4.96 -8.57
CA VAL A 130 3.77 -3.96 -9.65
C VAL A 130 4.88 -4.03 -10.70
N PHE A 131 5.90 -4.85 -10.44
CA PHE A 131 7.11 -4.95 -11.26
C PHE A 131 7.01 -6.00 -12.36
N ASP A 132 7.66 -5.72 -13.47
CA ASP A 132 7.82 -6.57 -14.64
C ASP A 132 9.27 -7.09 -14.66
N PRO A 133 9.54 -8.39 -14.44
CA PRO A 133 10.89 -8.91 -14.23
C PRO A 133 11.79 -8.78 -15.47
N ASP A 134 11.22 -8.65 -16.67
CA ASP A 134 11.99 -8.52 -17.92
C ASP A 134 12.53 -7.08 -18.08
N ILE A 135 11.78 -6.08 -17.59
CA ILE A 135 12.19 -4.66 -17.61
C ILE A 135 12.88 -4.24 -16.30
N ASP A 136 12.34 -4.62 -15.15
CA ASP A 136 12.71 -4.13 -13.82
C ASP A 136 13.95 -4.87 -13.28
N THR A 137 14.98 -5.01 -14.11
CA THR A 137 16.31 -5.50 -13.75
C THR A 137 17.16 -4.41 -13.10
N PHE A 138 18.18 -4.78 -12.30
CA PHE A 138 19.04 -3.83 -11.57
C PHE A 138 19.63 -2.73 -12.47
N ASN A 139 20.18 -3.11 -13.62
CA ASN A 139 20.79 -2.16 -14.56
C ASN A 139 19.73 -1.22 -15.16
N SER A 140 18.61 -1.76 -15.63
CA SER A 140 17.50 -0.97 -16.18
C SER A 140 16.94 0.03 -15.16
N VAL A 141 16.62 -0.43 -13.95
CA VAL A 141 16.13 0.44 -12.85
C VAL A 141 17.14 1.54 -12.56
N ARG A 142 18.43 1.20 -12.42
CA ARG A 142 19.48 2.20 -12.15
C ARG A 142 19.61 3.24 -13.26
N THR A 143 19.53 2.83 -14.52
CA THR A 143 19.65 3.74 -15.66
C THR A 143 18.48 4.71 -15.79
N ARG A 144 17.24 4.29 -15.46
CA ARG A 144 16.03 5.12 -15.67
C ARG A 144 15.47 5.80 -14.42
N SER A 145 15.77 5.33 -13.20
CA SER A 145 15.24 5.96 -11.98
C SER A 145 16.09 5.70 -10.73
N SER A 146 16.86 6.72 -10.35
CA SER A 146 17.58 6.79 -9.07
C SER A 146 16.65 6.66 -7.86
N ILE A 147 15.45 7.29 -7.89
CA ILE A 147 14.53 7.25 -6.75
C ILE A 147 13.96 5.85 -6.53
N LEU A 148 13.63 5.12 -7.60
CA LEU A 148 13.16 3.74 -7.52
C LEU A 148 14.26 2.80 -7.05
N LEU A 149 15.50 2.96 -7.55
CA LEU A 149 16.64 2.18 -7.04
C LEU A 149 16.88 2.46 -5.55
N ASN A 150 16.84 3.72 -5.13
CA ASN A 150 17.00 4.10 -3.72
C ASN A 150 15.89 3.48 -2.84
N ALA A 151 14.63 3.49 -3.29
CA ALA A 151 13.53 2.85 -2.58
C ALA A 151 13.74 1.33 -2.41
N ILE A 152 14.08 0.63 -3.51
CA ILE A 152 14.37 -0.81 -3.50
C ILE A 152 15.56 -1.13 -2.57
N CYS A 153 16.66 -0.38 -2.68
CA CYS A 153 17.86 -0.59 -1.87
C CYS A 153 17.63 -0.32 -0.38
N THR A 154 16.90 0.73 0.00
CA THR A 154 16.55 0.99 1.40
C THR A 154 15.76 -0.18 1.99
N ILE A 155 14.71 -0.65 1.32
CA ILE A 155 13.91 -1.77 1.85
C ILE A 155 14.70 -3.09 1.85
N GLY A 156 15.49 -3.37 0.80
CA GLY A 156 16.38 -4.53 0.77
C GLY A 156 17.37 -4.54 1.94
N SER A 157 18.05 -3.41 2.20
CA SER A 157 19.01 -3.28 3.31
C SER A 157 18.36 -3.51 4.68
N ARG A 158 17.11 -3.07 4.85
CA ARG A 158 16.32 -3.26 6.08
C ARG A 158 15.92 -4.71 6.30
N VAL A 159 15.78 -5.52 5.26
CA VAL A 159 15.49 -6.96 5.38
C VAL A 159 16.75 -7.79 5.63
N GLU A 160 17.92 -7.34 5.16
CA GLU A 160 19.21 -8.03 5.36
C GLU A 160 19.75 -7.99 6.82
N ILE A 161 19.09 -7.27 7.74
CA ILE A 161 19.47 -6.99 9.15
C ILE A 161 20.80 -7.64 9.59
N ARG A 162 21.90 -6.93 9.34
CA ARG A 162 23.20 -7.26 9.92
C ARG A 162 23.34 -6.50 11.24
N SER A 163 23.37 -7.24 12.35
CA SER A 163 23.41 -6.69 13.71
C SER A 163 24.46 -5.59 13.86
N GLY A 164 24.04 -4.39 14.30
CA GLY A 164 24.93 -3.26 14.60
C GLY A 164 25.19 -2.27 13.45
N SER A 165 24.63 -2.46 12.25
CA SER A 165 24.79 -1.49 11.15
C SER A 165 23.77 -0.34 11.21
N GLN A 166 24.25 0.92 11.20
CA GLN A 166 23.42 2.12 11.05
C GLN A 166 23.03 2.43 9.60
N ILE A 167 23.49 1.63 8.63
CA ILE A 167 23.27 1.89 7.20
C ILE A 167 21.78 1.97 6.83
N PRO A 168 20.89 1.05 7.27
CA PRO A 168 19.46 1.12 6.90
C PRO A 168 18.78 2.43 7.34
N ASP A 169 19.13 2.97 8.50
CA ASP A 169 18.55 4.21 9.03
C ASP A 169 19.04 5.43 8.23
N LEU A 170 20.33 5.47 7.86
CA LEU A 170 20.90 6.51 7.00
C LEU A 170 20.27 6.51 5.60
N LEU A 171 20.09 5.33 5.00
CA LEU A 171 19.43 5.18 3.70
C LEU A 171 17.94 5.55 3.77
N HIS A 172 17.25 5.23 4.86
CA HIS A 172 15.86 5.62 5.07
C HIS A 172 15.71 7.15 5.23
N ALA A 173 16.59 7.79 6.01
CA ALA A 173 16.60 9.25 6.17
C ALA A 173 16.87 9.98 4.85
N GLU A 174 17.80 9.49 4.03
CA GLU A 174 18.09 10.04 2.70
C GLU A 174 16.94 9.80 1.71
N LEU A 175 16.35 8.61 1.71
CA LEU A 175 15.19 8.31 0.88
C LEU A 175 14.03 9.25 1.23
N LYS A 176 13.75 9.49 2.52
CA LYS A 176 12.72 10.45 2.94
C LYS A 176 12.98 11.86 2.42
N ARG A 177 14.24 12.33 2.45
CA ARG A 177 14.61 13.63 1.86
C ARG A 177 14.38 13.65 0.34
N SER A 178 14.82 12.60 -0.36
CA SER A 178 14.67 12.46 -1.82
C SER A 178 13.20 12.41 -2.25
N ILE A 179 12.35 11.69 -1.50
CA ILE A 179 10.90 11.61 -1.71
C ILE A 179 10.22 12.97 -1.55
N ASN A 180 10.62 13.78 -0.56
CA ASN A 180 10.07 15.14 -0.41
C ASN A 180 10.37 16.03 -1.63
N VAL A 181 11.56 15.93 -2.23
CA VAL A 181 11.91 16.65 -3.46
C VAL A 181 11.05 16.15 -4.64
N VAL A 182 10.89 14.82 -4.78
CA VAL A 182 10.06 14.21 -5.83
C VAL A 182 8.58 14.61 -5.72
N ILE A 183 8.01 14.69 -4.50
CA ILE A 183 6.63 15.14 -4.29
C ILE A 183 6.44 16.62 -4.66
N GLN A 184 7.47 17.45 -4.47
CA GLN A 184 7.40 18.90 -4.71
C GLN A 184 7.73 19.29 -6.16
N ASN A 185 8.41 18.43 -6.91
CA ASN A 185 8.90 18.73 -8.26
C ASN A 185 8.21 17.87 -9.32
N LYS A 186 7.20 18.45 -9.98
CA LYS A 186 6.43 17.82 -11.07
C LYS A 186 7.28 17.30 -12.24
N ASN A 187 8.49 17.83 -12.44
CA ASN A 187 9.38 17.38 -13.52
C ASN A 187 9.99 16.00 -13.21
N LEU A 188 9.86 15.53 -11.97
CA LEU A 188 10.23 14.18 -11.51
C LEU A 188 9.04 13.20 -11.48
N ASN A 189 7.86 13.61 -11.96
CA ASN A 189 6.69 12.74 -12.07
C ASN A 189 6.89 11.72 -13.20
N CYS A 190 7.06 10.45 -12.84
CA CYS A 190 7.08 9.32 -13.78
C CYS A 190 6.53 8.06 -13.10
N LEU A 191 6.31 7.00 -13.87
CA LEU A 191 5.85 5.70 -13.36
C LEU A 191 6.74 5.20 -12.22
N GLU A 192 8.06 5.32 -12.37
CA GLU A 192 9.03 4.87 -11.38
C GLU A 192 8.98 5.69 -10.08
N SER A 193 8.64 6.98 -10.14
CA SER A 193 8.40 7.82 -8.95
C SER A 193 7.13 7.40 -8.20
N VAL A 194 6.06 7.04 -8.92
CA VAL A 194 4.85 6.44 -8.33
C VAL A 194 5.17 5.10 -7.66
N GLN A 195 5.93 4.23 -8.34
CA GLN A 195 6.37 2.94 -7.79
C GLN A 195 7.28 3.10 -6.56
N ALA A 196 8.17 4.09 -6.55
CA ALA A 196 9.01 4.41 -5.40
C ALA A 196 8.18 4.90 -4.20
N LEU A 197 7.21 5.80 -4.42
CA LEU A 197 6.27 6.25 -3.39
C LEU A 197 5.42 5.09 -2.84
N LEU A 198 4.95 4.19 -3.71
CA LEU A 198 4.23 2.97 -3.31
C LEU A 198 5.08 2.07 -2.41
N ILE A 199 6.37 1.84 -2.75
CA ILE A 199 7.31 1.13 -1.88
C ILE A 199 7.42 1.82 -0.51
N VAL A 200 7.61 3.14 -0.48
CA VAL A 200 7.80 3.86 0.79
C VAL A 200 6.51 3.84 1.64
N ALA A 201 5.33 3.93 1.03
CA ALA A 201 4.06 3.79 1.75
C ALA A 201 3.91 2.43 2.44
N CYS A 202 4.41 1.34 1.85
CA CYS A 202 4.37 0.00 2.43
C CYS A 202 5.22 -0.19 3.72
N TYR A 203 6.19 0.69 3.96
CA TYR A 203 7.19 0.56 5.02
C TYR A 203 7.43 1.86 5.81
N SER A 204 6.41 2.73 5.90
CA SER A 204 6.46 4.02 6.61
C SER A 204 5.32 4.18 7.62
N ALA A 205 5.56 4.97 8.67
CA ALA A 205 4.51 5.42 9.59
C ALA A 205 3.52 6.39 8.90
N GLU A 206 4.00 7.21 7.95
CA GLU A 206 3.25 8.23 7.21
C GLU A 206 2.49 7.66 6.00
N ARG A 207 2.27 6.34 5.98
CA ARG A 207 1.82 5.55 4.83
C ARG A 207 0.65 6.12 4.03
N SER A 208 -0.42 6.57 4.69
CA SER A 208 -1.62 7.11 4.02
C SER A 208 -1.36 8.45 3.33
N LEU A 209 -0.45 9.27 3.86
CA LEU A 209 -0.06 10.55 3.24
C LEU A 209 0.80 10.31 2.00
N ILE A 210 1.79 9.42 2.12
CA ILE A 210 2.67 9.04 1.01
C ILE A 210 1.88 8.37 -0.11
N LEU A 211 0.93 7.50 0.22
CA LEU A 211 0.01 6.92 -0.75
C LEU A 211 -0.87 7.97 -1.43
N SER A 212 -1.36 8.98 -0.70
CA SER A 212 -2.16 10.06 -1.28
C SER A 212 -1.37 10.87 -2.33
N PHE A 213 -0.08 11.12 -2.09
CA PHE A 213 0.82 11.71 -3.08
C PHE A 213 1.08 10.79 -4.28
N ALA A 214 1.29 9.48 -4.03
CA ALA A 214 1.47 8.49 -5.10
C ALA A 214 0.24 8.41 -6.02
N THR A 215 -0.97 8.36 -5.44
CA THR A 215 -2.24 8.35 -6.18
C THR A 215 -2.45 9.65 -6.96
N ARG A 216 -2.12 10.82 -6.40
CA ARG A 216 -2.20 12.08 -7.16
C ARG A 216 -1.24 12.09 -8.35
N MET A 217 0.02 11.72 -8.14
CA MET A 217 1.00 11.62 -9.21
C MET A 217 0.60 10.59 -10.29
N ALA A 218 -0.06 9.50 -9.90
CA ALA A 218 -0.59 8.50 -10.82
C ALA A 218 -1.71 9.05 -11.71
N LEU A 219 -2.64 9.83 -11.14
CA LEU A 219 -3.70 10.53 -11.88
C LEU A 219 -3.11 11.58 -12.84
N ASP A 220 -2.13 12.37 -12.39
CA ASP A 220 -1.43 13.36 -13.23
C ASP A 220 -0.69 12.71 -14.43
N LEU A 221 -0.48 11.39 -14.40
CA LEU A 221 0.19 10.57 -15.42
C LEU A 221 -0.79 9.63 -16.19
N GLY A 222 -2.10 9.70 -15.94
CA GLY A 222 -3.12 8.87 -16.58
C GLY A 222 -2.99 7.37 -16.31
N LEU A 223 -2.57 6.97 -15.11
CA LEU A 223 -2.44 5.54 -14.76
C LEU A 223 -3.80 4.84 -14.57
N ASP A 224 -4.84 5.60 -14.25
CA ASP A 224 -6.22 5.15 -14.06
C ASP A 224 -6.91 4.78 -15.38
N GLU A 225 -6.62 5.50 -16.45
CA GLU A 225 -7.12 5.21 -17.81
C GLU A 225 -6.41 4.02 -18.48
N ALA A 226 -5.15 3.74 -18.07
CA ALA A 226 -4.26 2.80 -18.76
C ALA A 226 -4.78 1.35 -18.86
N PHE A 227 -5.65 0.93 -17.93
CA PHE A 227 -6.30 -0.38 -18.00
C PHE A 227 -7.32 -0.42 -19.14
N GLU A 228 -8.20 0.57 -19.23
CA GLU A 228 -9.24 0.63 -20.25
C GLU A 228 -8.62 0.77 -21.65
N GLU A 229 -7.58 1.60 -21.78
CA GLU A 229 -6.82 1.77 -23.03
C GLU A 229 -6.18 0.44 -23.49
N LEU A 230 -5.65 -0.36 -22.56
CA LEU A 230 -5.07 -1.67 -22.88
C LEU A 230 -6.15 -2.66 -23.35
N ILE A 231 -7.31 -2.70 -22.70
CA ILE A 231 -8.40 -3.60 -23.10
C ILE A 231 -8.97 -3.18 -24.46
N GLN A 232 -9.10 -1.88 -24.73
CA GLN A 232 -9.52 -1.38 -26.03
C GLN A 232 -8.55 -1.83 -27.14
N ARG A 233 -7.25 -1.64 -26.95
CA ARG A 233 -6.21 -2.04 -27.92
C ARG A 233 -6.22 -3.56 -28.20
N LEU A 234 -6.32 -4.38 -27.15
CA LEU A 234 -6.41 -5.84 -27.30
C LEU A 234 -7.66 -6.26 -28.08
N THR A 235 -8.81 -5.65 -27.78
CA THR A 235 -10.09 -5.94 -28.46
C THR A 235 -10.06 -5.53 -29.94
N MET A 236 -9.41 -4.41 -30.28
CA MET A 236 -9.23 -3.98 -31.67
C MET A 236 -8.35 -4.94 -32.46
N LYS A 237 -7.21 -5.38 -31.90
CA LYS A 237 -6.33 -6.38 -32.55
C LYS A 237 -7.04 -7.71 -32.82
N GLU A 238 -7.88 -8.18 -31.91
CA GLU A 238 -8.73 -9.37 -32.12
C GLU A 238 -9.76 -9.15 -33.24
N THR A 239 -10.37 -7.97 -33.30
CA THR A 239 -11.44 -7.64 -34.28
C THR A 239 -10.91 -7.44 -35.70
N GLU A 240 -9.74 -6.81 -35.86
CA GLU A 240 -9.13 -6.52 -37.16
C GLU A 240 -8.49 -7.76 -37.81
N GLY A 241 -8.52 -8.93 -37.15
CA GLY A 241 -7.92 -10.16 -37.66
C GLY A 241 -6.40 -10.10 -37.78
N ILE A 242 -5.76 -9.11 -37.14
CA ILE A 242 -4.31 -8.96 -37.07
C ILE A 242 -3.77 -9.98 -36.05
N HIS A 243 -3.91 -11.26 -36.41
CA HIS A 243 -3.05 -12.28 -35.87
C HIS A 243 -1.63 -11.91 -36.24
N ASP A 244 -0.88 -11.49 -35.22
CA ASP A 244 0.52 -11.14 -35.27
C ASP A 244 1.35 -12.27 -35.91
N MET A 245 1.53 -12.19 -37.23
CA MET A 245 2.36 -13.09 -38.03
C MET A 245 3.85 -12.96 -37.68
N SER A 246 4.23 -12.01 -36.83
CA SER A 246 5.58 -11.90 -36.25
C SER A 246 5.72 -12.61 -34.91
N GLY A 247 4.62 -12.98 -34.24
CA GLY A 247 4.49 -13.89 -33.10
C GLY A 247 5.27 -13.58 -31.80
N VAL A 248 6.18 -12.62 -31.82
CA VAL A 248 7.33 -12.56 -30.88
C VAL A 248 7.45 -11.22 -30.17
N VAL A 249 6.99 -10.11 -30.78
CA VAL A 249 7.17 -8.77 -30.23
C VAL A 249 5.85 -8.27 -29.64
N VAL A 250 5.78 -8.19 -28.31
CA VAL A 250 4.76 -7.36 -27.65
C VAL A 250 5.12 -5.90 -27.89
N ASP A 251 4.12 -5.12 -28.31
CA ASP A 251 4.23 -3.68 -28.49
C ASP A 251 4.73 -3.02 -27.19
N ASP A 252 5.74 -2.16 -27.31
CA ASP A 252 6.33 -1.49 -26.14
C ASP A 252 5.31 -0.61 -25.43
N GLU A 253 4.33 -0.10 -26.17
CA GLU A 253 3.21 0.68 -25.66
C GLU A 253 2.19 -0.21 -24.89
N GLU A 254 1.86 -1.42 -25.37
CA GLU A 254 1.06 -2.40 -24.59
C GLU A 254 1.77 -2.81 -23.29
N ARG A 255 3.09 -3.00 -23.36
CA ARG A 255 3.93 -3.31 -22.19
C ARG A 255 3.98 -2.13 -21.22
N ALA A 256 4.03 -0.89 -21.71
CA ALA A 256 3.94 0.31 -20.89
C ALA A 256 2.58 0.44 -20.18
N LEU A 257 1.47 0.24 -20.91
CA LEU A 257 0.12 0.23 -20.33
C LEU A 257 -0.06 -0.86 -19.27
N MET A 258 0.46 -2.07 -19.50
CA MET A 258 0.40 -3.15 -18.51
C MET A 258 1.12 -2.76 -17.21
N ARG A 259 2.27 -2.10 -17.29
CA ARG A 259 3.02 -1.61 -16.12
C ARG A 259 2.32 -0.45 -15.40
N LYS A 260 1.69 0.47 -16.14
CA LYS A 260 0.79 1.51 -15.58
C LYS A 260 -0.39 0.86 -14.84
N SER A 261 -1.10 -0.05 -15.49
CA SER A 261 -2.25 -0.79 -14.94
C SER A 261 -1.91 -1.54 -13.66
N ARG A 262 -0.80 -2.30 -13.66
CA ARG A 262 -0.28 -2.97 -12.44
C ARG A 262 -0.06 -1.99 -11.30
N THR A 263 0.57 -0.85 -11.59
CA THR A 263 0.88 0.16 -10.58
C THR A 263 -0.40 0.83 -10.04
N TRP A 264 -1.38 1.11 -10.90
CA TRP A 264 -2.71 1.59 -10.50
C TRP A 264 -3.46 0.59 -9.60
N PHE A 265 -3.52 -0.69 -9.99
CA PHE A 265 -4.11 -1.73 -9.14
C PHE A 265 -3.36 -1.92 -7.82
N GLY A 266 -2.03 -1.72 -7.80
CA GLY A 266 -1.21 -1.71 -6.58
C GLY A 266 -1.57 -0.57 -5.62
N LEU A 267 -1.76 0.65 -6.14
CA LEU A 267 -2.26 1.81 -5.38
C LEU A 267 -3.66 1.53 -4.82
N LEU A 268 -4.57 1.00 -5.66
CA LEU A 268 -5.95 0.66 -5.29
C LEU A 268 -6.00 -0.34 -4.13
N VAL A 269 -5.24 -1.43 -4.24
CA VAL A 269 -5.13 -2.45 -3.18
C VAL A 269 -4.66 -1.83 -1.87
N LEU A 270 -3.62 -1.00 -1.91
CA LEU A 270 -3.06 -0.39 -0.71
C LEU A 270 -4.02 0.66 -0.09
N ASP A 271 -4.73 1.42 -0.92
CA ASP A 271 -5.73 2.41 -0.51
C ASP A 271 -6.91 1.74 0.20
N HIS A 272 -7.42 0.64 -0.36
CA HIS A 272 -8.48 -0.15 0.27
C HIS A 272 -8.02 -0.82 1.58
N ILE A 273 -6.78 -1.29 1.67
CA ILE A 273 -6.23 -1.81 2.93
C ILE A 273 -6.17 -0.70 3.99
N PHE A 274 -5.66 0.49 3.64
CA PHE A 274 -5.57 1.61 4.57
C PHE A 274 -6.93 2.22 4.94
N HIS A 275 -7.92 2.12 4.06
CA HIS A 275 -9.30 2.45 4.37
C HIS A 275 -9.85 1.53 5.48
N VAL A 276 -9.79 0.21 5.30
CA VAL A 276 -10.32 -0.76 6.27
C VAL A 276 -9.55 -0.74 7.59
N ASP A 277 -8.23 -0.52 7.55
CA ASP A 277 -7.39 -0.48 8.76
C ASP A 277 -7.39 0.90 9.46
N GLY A 278 -7.74 1.97 8.75
CA GLY A 278 -7.59 3.37 9.20
C GLY A 278 -8.89 4.18 9.32
N GLY A 279 -10.03 3.65 8.89
CA GLY A 279 -11.36 4.25 9.06
C GLY A 279 -11.63 5.51 8.23
N LYS A 280 -10.76 5.85 7.27
CA LYS A 280 -10.98 6.95 6.30
C LYS A 280 -11.54 6.36 5.00
N PRO A 281 -12.54 6.96 4.33
CA PRO A 281 -13.05 6.46 3.04
C PRO A 281 -11.93 6.24 2.01
N PRO A 282 -12.05 5.24 1.11
CA PRO A 282 -11.03 4.98 0.11
C PRO A 282 -10.95 6.13 -0.90
N GLY A 283 -9.74 6.53 -1.27
CA GLY A 283 -9.50 7.55 -2.28
C GLY A 283 -9.74 7.06 -3.71
N ILE A 284 -9.61 5.75 -3.95
CA ILE A 284 -9.86 5.10 -5.24
C ILE A 284 -11.12 4.24 -5.11
N ARG A 285 -12.03 4.33 -6.09
CA ARG A 285 -13.23 3.49 -6.17
C ARG A 285 -13.28 2.76 -7.50
N VAL A 286 -13.60 1.47 -7.50
CA VAL A 286 -13.88 0.73 -8.74
C VAL A 286 -15.30 1.02 -9.19
N THR A 287 -15.43 1.42 -10.46
CA THR A 287 -16.70 1.46 -11.18
C THR A 287 -16.87 0.18 -11.99
N GLY A 288 -18.04 -0.46 -11.89
CA GLY A 288 -18.31 -1.73 -12.58
C GLY A 288 -17.68 -2.96 -11.92
N ASN A 289 -17.38 -3.99 -12.72
CA ASN A 289 -17.04 -5.33 -12.23
C ASN A 289 -15.53 -5.50 -12.01
N ALA A 290 -15.13 -5.77 -10.76
CA ALA A 290 -13.74 -6.03 -10.36
C ALA A 290 -13.09 -7.19 -11.13
N HIS A 291 -13.86 -8.21 -11.55
CA HIS A 291 -13.36 -9.35 -12.32
C HIS A 291 -12.77 -9.00 -13.68
N ARG A 292 -13.00 -7.77 -14.19
CA ARG A 292 -12.39 -7.30 -15.43
C ARG A 292 -10.87 -7.36 -15.40
N CYS A 293 -10.22 -7.18 -14.24
CA CYS A 293 -8.76 -7.28 -14.13
C CYS A 293 -8.22 -8.68 -14.49
N ARG A 294 -9.03 -9.75 -14.35
CA ARG A 294 -8.65 -11.14 -14.71
C ARG A 294 -8.27 -11.29 -16.19
N ILE A 295 -8.75 -10.43 -17.09
CA ILE A 295 -8.41 -10.49 -18.52
C ILE A 295 -6.90 -10.33 -18.76
N LEU A 296 -6.22 -9.53 -17.92
CA LEU A 296 -4.80 -9.26 -18.03
C LEU A 296 -3.93 -10.50 -17.75
N LEU A 297 -4.46 -11.54 -17.10
CA LEU A 297 -3.77 -12.83 -16.93
C LEU A 297 -3.53 -13.57 -18.26
N ARG A 298 -4.21 -13.15 -19.34
CA ARG A 298 -3.99 -13.64 -20.71
C ARG A 298 -2.99 -12.79 -21.49
N HIS A 299 -2.57 -11.64 -20.97
CA HIS A 299 -1.64 -10.75 -21.63
C HIS A 299 -0.24 -11.40 -21.75
N ARG A 300 0.44 -11.20 -22.88
CA ARG A 300 1.75 -11.84 -23.15
C ARG A 300 2.82 -11.50 -22.12
N THR A 301 2.76 -10.32 -21.50
CA THR A 301 3.69 -9.89 -20.43
C THR A 301 3.20 -10.21 -19.02
N SER A 302 2.15 -11.02 -18.86
CA SER A 302 1.62 -11.33 -17.53
C SER A 302 2.63 -12.14 -16.70
N THR A 303 2.77 -11.78 -15.43
CA THR A 303 3.69 -12.41 -14.48
C THR A 303 2.95 -13.32 -13.52
N VAL A 304 3.68 -14.23 -12.86
CA VAL A 304 3.13 -15.03 -11.76
C VAL A 304 2.60 -14.19 -10.59
N LEU A 305 3.10 -12.96 -10.41
CA LEU A 305 2.63 -12.04 -9.37
C LEU A 305 1.31 -11.35 -9.72
N ASP A 306 0.91 -11.32 -10.99
CA ASP A 306 -0.39 -10.76 -11.40
C ASP A 306 -1.55 -11.57 -10.79
N LEU A 307 -1.39 -12.88 -10.63
CA LEU A 307 -2.33 -13.74 -9.89
C LEU A 307 -2.53 -13.26 -8.45
N ARG A 308 -1.48 -12.71 -7.83
CA ARG A 308 -1.49 -12.19 -6.45
C ARG A 308 -1.98 -10.76 -6.37
N LEU A 309 -1.75 -9.94 -7.41
CA LEU A 309 -2.28 -8.60 -7.51
C LEU A 309 -3.80 -8.62 -7.70
N PHE A 310 -4.29 -9.31 -8.73
CA PHE A 310 -5.70 -9.29 -9.12
C PHE A 310 -6.61 -10.01 -8.13
N SER A 311 -6.14 -11.09 -7.50
CA SER A 311 -6.86 -11.70 -6.37
C SER A 311 -7.01 -10.74 -5.18
N GLN A 312 -6.03 -9.89 -4.92
CA GLN A 312 -6.11 -8.84 -3.90
C GLN A 312 -6.98 -7.66 -4.34
N VAL A 313 -7.04 -7.28 -5.62
CA VAL A 313 -7.96 -6.24 -6.11
C VAL A 313 -9.40 -6.64 -5.74
N GLU A 314 -9.84 -7.83 -6.15
CA GLU A 314 -11.19 -8.33 -5.88
C GLU A 314 -11.47 -8.46 -4.38
N LEU A 315 -10.55 -9.07 -3.62
CA LEU A 315 -10.72 -9.26 -2.18
C LEU A 315 -10.88 -7.92 -1.44
N ASN A 316 -10.04 -6.93 -1.76
CA ASN A 316 -10.04 -5.67 -1.03
C ASN A 316 -11.27 -4.81 -1.37
N ILE A 317 -11.86 -4.97 -2.55
CA ILE A 317 -13.17 -4.39 -2.89
C ILE A 317 -14.29 -5.01 -2.04
N ILE A 318 -14.33 -6.35 -1.91
CA ILE A 318 -15.28 -7.03 -1.00
C ILE A 318 -15.08 -6.55 0.45
N ARG A 319 -13.82 -6.47 0.93
CA ARG A 319 -13.49 -6.01 2.28
C ARG A 319 -13.89 -4.54 2.52
N ALA A 320 -13.70 -3.65 1.55
CA ALA A 320 -14.10 -2.26 1.64
C ALA A 320 -15.62 -2.12 1.70
N ARG A 321 -16.37 -2.85 0.85
CA ARG A 321 -17.84 -2.91 0.94
C ARG A 321 -18.31 -3.37 2.32
N VAL A 322 -17.71 -4.43 2.87
CA VAL A 322 -18.00 -4.91 4.23
C VAL A 322 -17.68 -3.87 5.31
N ASN A 323 -16.61 -3.08 5.12
CA ASN A 323 -16.24 -2.01 6.03
C ASN A 323 -17.25 -0.86 5.98
N ASP A 324 -17.51 -0.30 4.79
CA ASP A 324 -18.42 0.81 4.58
C ASP A 324 -19.85 0.50 5.03
N THR A 325 -20.35 -0.70 4.75
CA THR A 325 -21.72 -1.10 5.13
C THR A 325 -21.89 -1.34 6.63
N LEU A 326 -20.92 -1.98 7.29
CA LEU A 326 -21.05 -2.36 8.72
C LEU A 326 -20.56 -1.28 9.70
N ASP A 327 -19.70 -0.36 9.26
CA ASP A 327 -19.28 0.83 10.03
C ASP A 327 -20.18 2.06 9.72
N ALA A 328 -21.24 1.90 8.93
CA ALA A 328 -22.19 2.97 8.62
C ALA A 328 -22.79 3.59 9.91
N LYS A 329 -22.96 4.92 9.91
CA LYS A 329 -23.50 5.66 11.07
C LYS A 329 -25.00 5.43 11.28
N GLU A 330 -25.71 5.05 10.23
CA GLU A 330 -27.09 4.60 10.32
C GLU A 330 -27.09 3.12 10.70
N THR A 331 -27.60 2.82 11.89
CA THR A 331 -27.69 1.44 12.39
C THR A 331 -28.65 0.62 11.55
N LEU A 332 -28.10 -0.27 10.71
CA LEU A 332 -28.84 -1.33 10.05
C LEU A 332 -29.63 -2.16 11.07
N GLN A 333 -30.79 -2.70 10.68
CA GLN A 333 -31.51 -3.62 11.58
C GLN A 333 -30.74 -4.94 11.66
N ARG A 334 -30.90 -5.69 12.77
CA ARG A 334 -30.18 -6.96 12.97
C ARG A 334 -30.44 -7.97 11.84
N SER A 335 -31.65 -7.98 11.27
CA SER A 335 -32.01 -8.75 10.07
C SER A 335 -31.10 -8.42 8.89
N ASP A 336 -30.97 -7.14 8.58
CA ASP A 336 -30.28 -6.63 7.41
C ASP A 336 -28.77 -6.90 7.53
N ILE A 337 -28.23 -6.80 8.74
CA ILE A 337 -26.85 -7.22 9.05
C ILE A 337 -26.68 -8.73 8.83
N THR A 338 -27.63 -9.58 9.24
CA THR A 338 -27.52 -11.04 9.03
C THR A 338 -27.60 -11.43 7.56
N GLU A 339 -28.46 -10.77 6.78
CA GLU A 339 -28.58 -10.98 5.33
C GLU A 339 -27.30 -10.53 4.62
N PHE A 340 -26.83 -9.31 4.90
CA PHE A 340 -25.57 -8.80 4.34
C PHE A 340 -24.35 -9.67 4.69
N VAL A 341 -24.29 -10.22 5.92
CA VAL A 341 -23.22 -11.15 6.32
C VAL A 341 -23.29 -12.46 5.53
N HIS A 342 -24.48 -12.94 5.21
CA HIS A 342 -24.65 -14.11 4.36
C HIS A 342 -24.17 -13.84 2.93
N GLU A 343 -24.62 -12.73 2.32
CA GLU A 343 -24.20 -12.31 0.97
C GLU A 343 -22.68 -12.09 0.88
N ALA A 344 -22.11 -11.31 1.81
CA ALA A 344 -20.68 -11.05 1.86
C ALA A 344 -19.85 -12.33 2.10
N LYS A 345 -20.42 -13.32 2.81
CA LYS A 345 -19.79 -14.64 2.93
C LYS A 345 -19.84 -15.41 1.61
N VAL A 346 -20.97 -15.40 0.90
CA VAL A 346 -21.09 -16.03 -0.44
C VAL A 346 -20.08 -15.43 -1.42
N ASP A 347 -19.93 -14.10 -1.44
CA ASP A 347 -18.92 -13.43 -2.28
C ASP A 347 -17.48 -13.83 -1.93
N LEU A 348 -17.15 -13.96 -0.63
CA LEU A 348 -15.83 -14.44 -0.17
C LEU A 348 -15.59 -15.92 -0.48
N ASP A 349 -16.64 -16.75 -0.47
CA ASP A 349 -16.55 -18.15 -0.84
C ASP A 349 -16.35 -18.31 -2.37
N LEU A 350 -17.14 -17.59 -3.18
CA LEU A 350 -17.00 -17.54 -4.64
C LEU A 350 -15.64 -17.00 -5.09
N TRP A 351 -15.18 -15.87 -4.51
CA TRP A 351 -13.85 -15.32 -4.76
C TRP A 351 -12.75 -16.36 -4.49
N PHE A 352 -12.84 -17.07 -3.36
CA PHE A 352 -11.83 -18.06 -3.01
C PHE A 352 -11.84 -19.25 -3.97
N ASP A 353 -13.00 -19.82 -4.28
CA ASP A 353 -13.10 -21.01 -5.12
C ASP A 353 -12.68 -20.73 -6.57
N ASP A 354 -12.98 -19.53 -7.09
CA ASP A 354 -12.48 -19.06 -8.38
C ASP A 354 -10.97 -18.87 -8.38
N TRP A 355 -10.40 -18.14 -7.42
CA TRP A 355 -8.97 -17.89 -7.39
C TRP A 355 -8.14 -19.15 -7.09
N LEU A 356 -8.68 -20.07 -6.30
CA LEU A 356 -8.14 -21.42 -6.12
C LEU A 356 -8.03 -22.10 -7.49
N ARG A 357 -9.13 -22.18 -8.25
CA ARG A 357 -9.17 -22.77 -9.59
C ARG A 357 -8.24 -22.06 -10.59
N ILE A 358 -8.15 -20.74 -10.56
CA ILE A 358 -7.29 -19.94 -11.45
C ILE A 358 -5.80 -20.21 -11.13
N ILE A 359 -5.42 -20.25 -9.86
CA ILE A 359 -4.03 -20.49 -9.43
C ILE A 359 -3.61 -21.95 -9.65
N GLU A 360 -4.51 -22.92 -9.44
CA GLU A 360 -4.24 -24.33 -9.69
C GLU A 360 -4.04 -24.62 -11.18
N ASN A 361 -4.89 -24.05 -12.05
CA ASN A 361 -4.81 -24.23 -13.50
C ASN A 361 -3.76 -23.34 -14.20
N SER A 362 -3.09 -22.43 -13.48
CA SER A 362 -2.02 -21.61 -14.07
C SER A 362 -0.72 -22.42 -14.22
N PRO A 363 -0.20 -22.65 -15.45
CA PRO A 363 1.00 -23.44 -15.66
C PRO A 363 2.28 -22.70 -15.21
N THR A 364 2.34 -21.39 -15.47
CA THR A 364 3.46 -20.51 -15.09
C THR A 364 3.62 -20.37 -13.58
N ALA A 365 2.55 -20.59 -12.81
CA ALA A 365 2.57 -20.49 -11.35
C ALA A 365 3.33 -21.63 -10.64
N THR A 366 3.85 -22.65 -11.32
CA THR A 366 4.22 -23.93 -10.69
C THR A 366 5.16 -23.84 -9.49
N GLN A 367 6.13 -22.92 -9.47
CA GLN A 367 7.03 -22.72 -8.33
C GLN A 367 6.40 -21.88 -7.19
N GLU A 368 5.61 -20.85 -7.53
CA GLU A 368 4.97 -19.96 -6.54
C GLU A 368 3.62 -20.50 -6.03
N ARG A 369 3.02 -21.49 -6.70
CA ARG A 369 1.68 -22.04 -6.40
C ARG A 369 1.48 -22.37 -4.92
N PRO A 370 2.41 -23.02 -4.20
CA PRO A 370 2.26 -23.25 -2.76
C PRO A 370 2.09 -21.95 -1.97
N PHE A 371 2.92 -20.93 -2.24
CA PHE A 371 2.87 -19.62 -1.57
C PHE A 371 1.61 -18.82 -1.93
N LEU A 372 1.15 -18.91 -3.19
CA LEU A 372 -0.10 -18.29 -3.65
C LEU A 372 -1.31 -18.89 -2.95
N LEU A 373 -1.42 -20.23 -2.91
CA LEU A 373 -2.53 -20.93 -2.26
C LEU A 373 -2.51 -20.77 -0.73
N ALA A 374 -1.33 -20.78 -0.10
CA ALA A 374 -1.15 -20.45 1.30
C ALA A 374 -1.70 -19.05 1.62
N ALA A 375 -1.26 -18.04 0.85
CA ALA A 375 -1.72 -16.67 1.02
C ALA A 375 -3.23 -16.52 0.79
N LEU A 376 -3.79 -17.17 -0.24
CA LEU A 376 -5.22 -17.14 -0.56
C LEU A 376 -6.07 -17.68 0.62
N ARG A 377 -5.67 -18.83 1.20
CA ARG A 377 -6.35 -19.45 2.36
C ARG A 377 -6.26 -18.57 3.60
N VAL A 378 -5.07 -18.03 3.88
CA VAL A 378 -4.82 -17.13 5.02
C VAL A 378 -5.67 -15.86 4.91
N GLN A 379 -5.77 -15.29 3.71
CA GLN A 379 -6.59 -14.13 3.40
C GLN A 379 -8.09 -14.42 3.52
N LYS A 380 -8.58 -15.56 3.01
CA LYS A 380 -9.99 -15.98 3.19
C LYS A 380 -10.36 -16.03 4.68
N CYS A 381 -9.61 -16.79 5.48
CA CYS A 381 -9.91 -16.94 6.91
C CYS A 381 -9.81 -15.62 7.69
N TRP A 382 -8.99 -14.67 7.23
CA TRP A 382 -8.93 -13.35 7.83
C TRP A 382 -10.10 -12.45 7.41
N ALA A 383 -10.46 -12.43 6.13
CA ALA A 383 -11.62 -11.68 5.64
C ALA A 383 -12.92 -12.18 6.29
N GLU A 384 -13.11 -13.50 6.41
CA GLU A 384 -14.22 -14.09 7.18
C GLU A 384 -14.20 -13.63 8.64
N LEU A 385 -13.04 -13.67 9.32
CA LEU A 385 -12.91 -13.20 10.70
C LEU A 385 -13.35 -11.74 10.86
N ILE A 386 -12.83 -10.85 10.00
CA ILE A 386 -13.14 -9.42 10.05
C ILE A 386 -14.62 -9.15 9.76
N LEU A 387 -15.23 -9.84 8.77
CA LEU A 387 -16.66 -9.77 8.47
C LEU A 387 -17.52 -10.04 9.72
N HIS A 388 -17.31 -11.19 10.36
CA HIS A 388 -18.11 -11.58 11.53
C HIS A 388 -17.84 -10.68 12.75
N CYS A 389 -16.59 -10.22 12.95
CA CYS A 389 -16.27 -9.27 14.02
C CYS A 389 -16.88 -7.88 13.81
N LYS A 390 -16.95 -7.39 12.56
CA LYS A 390 -17.65 -6.14 12.24
C LYS A 390 -19.16 -6.28 12.41
N ALA A 391 -19.74 -7.40 11.99
CA ALA A 391 -21.17 -7.68 12.16
C ALA A 391 -21.60 -7.62 13.63
N LEU A 392 -20.88 -8.30 14.53
CA LEU A 392 -21.14 -8.25 15.97
C LEU A 392 -21.02 -6.84 16.57
N ARG A 393 -20.06 -6.04 16.08
CA ARG A 393 -19.90 -4.65 16.48
C ARG A 393 -21.08 -3.79 16.01
N SER A 394 -21.51 -3.96 14.76
CA SER A 394 -22.64 -3.25 14.14
C SER A 394 -23.98 -3.59 14.83
N MET A 395 -24.16 -4.85 15.26
CA MET A 395 -25.30 -5.29 16.07
C MET A 395 -25.33 -4.74 17.52
N GLY A 396 -24.29 -3.99 17.94
CA GLY A 396 -24.19 -3.39 19.27
C GLY A 396 -23.86 -4.37 20.40
N VAL A 397 -23.26 -5.52 20.10
CA VAL A 397 -23.04 -6.59 21.08
C VAL A 397 -21.88 -6.25 22.04
N GLY A 398 -22.22 -5.63 23.17
CA GLY A 398 -21.29 -5.29 24.24
C GLY A 398 -21.04 -6.39 25.26
N ASN A 399 -22.01 -7.29 25.50
CA ASN A 399 -21.92 -8.37 26.47
C ASN A 399 -22.17 -9.74 25.82
N VAL A 400 -21.23 -10.68 26.01
CA VAL A 400 -21.31 -12.05 25.47
C VAL A 400 -22.43 -12.86 26.15
N ALA A 401 -22.81 -12.53 27.39
CA ALA A 401 -23.88 -13.21 28.12
C ALA A 401 -25.29 -12.86 27.61
N GLU A 402 -25.43 -11.77 26.86
CA GLU A 402 -26.70 -11.24 26.35
C GLU A 402 -26.91 -11.50 24.85
N MET A 403 -25.98 -12.24 24.20
CA MET A 403 -26.06 -12.60 22.79
C MET A 403 -27.29 -13.46 22.48
N SER A 404 -28.02 -13.08 21.44
CA SER A 404 -28.99 -13.96 20.78
C SER A 404 -28.31 -15.21 20.18
N PRO A 405 -29.06 -16.29 19.89
CA PRO A 405 -28.50 -17.49 19.25
C PRO A 405 -27.83 -17.21 17.89
N ILE A 406 -28.29 -16.18 17.19
CA ILE A 406 -27.73 -15.75 15.90
C ILE A 406 -26.38 -15.06 16.11
N GLU A 407 -26.30 -14.08 17.02
CA GLU A 407 -25.04 -13.41 17.40
C GLU A 407 -24.02 -14.43 17.94
N GLN A 408 -24.46 -15.41 18.73
CA GLN A 408 -23.61 -16.50 19.21
C GLN A 408 -23.07 -17.37 18.05
N THR A 409 -23.89 -17.63 17.03
CA THR A 409 -23.47 -18.37 15.82
C THR A 409 -22.43 -17.60 15.01
N ILE A 410 -22.62 -16.28 14.86
CA ILE A 410 -21.67 -15.37 14.22
C ILE A 410 -20.34 -15.35 14.99
N LEU A 411 -20.37 -15.25 16.33
CA LEU A 411 -19.19 -15.32 17.19
C LEU A 411 -18.44 -16.65 17.07
N LEU A 412 -19.14 -17.78 17.07
CA LEU A 412 -18.55 -19.10 16.91
C LEU A 412 -17.88 -19.25 15.53
N THR A 413 -18.46 -18.63 14.50
CA THR A 413 -17.88 -18.62 13.15
C THR A 413 -16.63 -17.74 13.08
N ALA A 414 -16.66 -16.52 13.65
CA ALA A 414 -15.47 -15.69 13.83
C ALA A 414 -14.34 -16.44 14.54
N LYS A 415 -14.65 -17.09 15.67
CA LYS A 415 -13.71 -17.89 16.46
C LYS A 415 -13.15 -19.09 15.69
N SER A 416 -13.95 -19.70 14.81
CA SER A 416 -13.52 -20.77 13.90
C SER A 416 -12.53 -20.23 12.86
N SER A 417 -12.86 -19.11 12.19
CA SER A 417 -12.00 -18.47 11.19
C SER A 417 -10.68 -17.97 11.78
N ALA A 418 -10.69 -17.36 12.98
CA ALA A 418 -9.48 -17.02 13.72
C ALA A 418 -8.57 -18.23 14.01
N ARG A 419 -9.16 -19.36 14.45
CA ARG A 419 -8.42 -20.61 14.68
C ARG A 419 -7.85 -21.20 13.39
N LYS A 420 -8.59 -21.16 12.29
CA LYS A 420 -8.09 -21.59 10.96
C LYS A 420 -6.93 -20.72 10.50
N HIS A 421 -7.08 -19.39 10.58
CA HIS A 421 -6.02 -18.43 10.25
C HIS A 421 -4.76 -18.68 11.10
N LEU A 422 -4.88 -18.80 12.43
CA LEU A 422 -3.76 -19.09 13.32
C LEU A 422 -3.10 -20.45 13.02
N ARG A 423 -3.87 -21.47 12.62
CA ARG A 423 -3.32 -22.77 12.20
C ARG A 423 -2.53 -22.65 10.90
N LEU A 424 -3.09 -22.05 9.85
CA LEU A 424 -2.41 -21.87 8.56
C LEU A 424 -1.07 -21.13 8.73
N ILE A 425 -1.08 -19.99 9.42
CA ILE A 425 0.12 -19.16 9.62
C ILE A 425 1.16 -19.75 10.59
N SER A 426 0.90 -20.93 11.17
CA SER A 426 1.79 -21.63 12.12
C SER A 426 2.21 -23.02 11.63
N LEU A 427 1.36 -23.71 10.85
CA LEU A 427 1.62 -25.02 10.25
C LEU A 427 2.39 -24.92 8.93
N GLU A 428 2.46 -23.74 8.32
CA GLU A 428 3.24 -23.46 7.11
C GLU A 428 4.40 -22.48 7.41
N PRO A 429 5.38 -22.85 8.28
CA PRO A 429 6.46 -21.96 8.69
C PRO A 429 7.34 -21.52 7.50
N ASP A 430 7.65 -22.43 6.58
CA ASP A 430 8.54 -22.15 5.44
C ASP A 430 7.87 -21.28 4.37
N PHE A 431 6.55 -21.46 4.15
CA PHE A 431 5.79 -20.69 3.16
C PHE A 431 5.33 -19.33 3.70
N TYR A 432 5.03 -19.22 5.00
CA TYR A 432 4.47 -18.00 5.59
C TYR A 432 5.42 -17.31 6.59
N LEU A 433 5.91 -17.98 7.63
CA LEU A 433 6.73 -17.34 8.67
C LEU A 433 8.08 -16.84 8.15
N ALA A 434 8.81 -17.66 7.37
CA ALA A 434 10.09 -17.29 6.78
C ALA A 434 9.97 -16.07 5.82
N LYS A 435 8.78 -15.82 5.27
CA LYS A 435 8.48 -14.68 4.39
C LYS A 435 8.04 -13.43 5.15
N LEU A 436 7.74 -13.49 6.45
CA LEU A 436 7.35 -12.32 7.25
C LEU A 436 8.45 -11.25 7.38
N LYS A 437 9.72 -11.60 7.19
CA LYS A 437 10.80 -10.59 7.18
C LYS A 437 10.65 -9.57 6.05
N TYR A 438 10.01 -9.95 4.94
CA TYR A 438 9.70 -9.08 3.81
C TYR A 438 8.37 -8.31 3.99
N ALA A 439 7.57 -8.65 5.01
CA ALA A 439 6.22 -8.12 5.19
C ALA A 439 6.19 -6.60 5.44
N MET A 440 5.23 -5.93 4.79
CA MET A 440 4.84 -4.54 5.03
C MET A 440 4.60 -4.27 6.52
N ASP A 441 4.86 -3.05 6.97
CA ASP A 441 4.92 -2.77 8.43
C ASP A 441 3.58 -2.83 9.15
N PHE A 442 2.47 -2.67 8.43
CA PHE A 442 1.11 -2.78 8.96
C PHE A 442 0.54 -4.21 8.92
N ASN A 443 1.24 -5.20 8.36
CA ASN A 443 0.79 -6.59 8.38
C ASN A 443 0.63 -7.06 9.83
N GLY A 444 -0.59 -7.48 10.22
CA GLY A 444 -1.06 -7.54 11.60
C GLY A 444 -0.15 -8.24 12.63
N LYS A 445 0.73 -9.16 12.23
CA LYS A 445 1.74 -9.80 13.10
C LYS A 445 2.83 -8.85 13.64
N LYS A 446 3.05 -7.67 13.03
CA LYS A 446 3.92 -6.63 13.60
C LYS A 446 3.16 -5.74 14.60
N ASN A 447 1.85 -5.59 14.44
CA ASN A 447 0.97 -4.80 15.31
C ASN A 447 0.41 -5.55 16.53
N THR A 448 0.54 -6.89 16.60
CA THR A 448 0.24 -7.71 17.79
C THR A 448 1.19 -7.49 18.98
N ARG A 449 1.84 -6.32 19.08
CA ARG A 449 2.47 -5.81 20.30
C ARG A 449 1.54 -4.89 21.11
N ASN A 450 0.42 -4.43 20.53
CA ASN A 450 -0.51 -3.47 21.13
C ASN A 450 -1.97 -3.99 21.21
N PHE A 451 -2.18 -5.31 21.31
CA PHE A 451 -3.47 -5.96 21.57
C PHE A 451 -3.29 -7.10 22.55
#